data_AF-A0AA49GII0-F1
#
_entry.id   AF-A0AA49GII0-F1
#
_cell.length_a   1.000
_cell.length_b   1.000
_cell.length_c   1.000
_cell.angle_alpha   90.00
_cell.angle_beta   90.00
_cell.angle_gamma   90.00
#
_symmetry.space_group_name_H-M   'P 1'
#
loop_
_entity.id
_entity.type
_entity.pdbx_description
1 polymer ?
#
loop_
_entity_poly.entity_id
_entity_poly.type
_entity_poly.pdbx_seq_one_letter_code
_entity_poly.pdbx_strand_id
1 'polypeptide(L)'
;MPIIDADQREMYISVGCALENLLLATRAFRFDCQVTYFPDPDHPNWVANVDLRVNPSLHDEQSLDLFSAVLSRRTYHYGYRPQAIDEDMQARIQKWAL
;
A
#
# COMPACT_ATOMS: atom_id res chain seq x y z
N MET A 1 -4.29 -12.42 17.50
CA MET A 1 -4.52 -13.81 17.05
C MET A 1 -3.22 -14.60 17.20
N PRO A 2 -2.70 -14.83 18.43
CA PRO A 2 -1.39 -15.45 18.61
C PRO A 2 -1.33 -16.92 18.16
N ILE A 3 -2.50 -17.57 18.00
CA ILE A 3 -2.60 -18.96 17.52
C ILE A 3 -2.51 -19.04 15.98
N ILE A 4 -2.85 -17.97 15.26
CA ILE A 4 -3.00 -17.98 13.79
C ILE A 4 -1.85 -17.24 13.09
N ASP A 5 -1.19 -16.30 13.78
CA ASP A 5 -0.03 -15.55 13.28
C ASP A 5 1.03 -15.45 14.39
N ALA A 6 1.64 -16.60 14.71
CA ALA A 6 2.57 -16.73 15.85
C ALA A 6 3.84 -15.88 15.67
N ASP A 7 4.36 -15.83 14.44
CA ASP A 7 5.54 -15.02 14.08
C ASP A 7 5.18 -13.57 13.74
N GLN A 8 3.90 -13.19 13.88
CA GLN A 8 3.36 -11.87 13.55
C GLN A 8 3.59 -11.44 12.08
N ARG A 9 3.94 -12.38 11.21
CA ARG A 9 4.27 -12.11 9.81
C ARG A 9 3.09 -11.45 9.09
N GLU A 10 1.87 -11.96 9.27
CA GLU A 10 0.69 -11.40 8.63
C GLU A 10 0.37 -10.00 9.17
N MET A 11 0.60 -9.78 10.47
CA MET A 11 0.51 -8.45 11.07
C MET A 11 1.50 -7.46 10.43
N TYR A 12 2.78 -7.83 10.32
CA TYR A 12 3.79 -6.98 9.68
C TYR A 12 3.47 -6.71 8.20
N ILE A 13 2.96 -7.70 7.47
CA ILE A 13 2.48 -7.52 6.08
C ILE A 13 1.33 -6.51 6.03
N SER A 14 0.34 -6.65 6.91
CA SER A 14 -0.81 -5.74 6.98
C SER A 14 -0.38 -4.31 7.30
N VAL A 15 0.56 -4.14 8.23
CA VAL A 15 1.18 -2.85 8.55
C VAL A 15 1.89 -2.26 7.33
N GLY A 16 2.65 -3.07 6.59
CA GLY A 16 3.30 -2.65 5.34
C GLY A 16 2.28 -2.18 4.30
N CYS A 17 1.18 -2.91 4.12
CA CYS A 17 0.08 -2.48 3.25
C CYS A 17 -0.56 -1.17 3.72
N ALA A 18 -0.75 -0.98 5.03
CA ALA A 18 -1.29 0.26 5.58
C ALA A 18 -0.34 1.44 5.38
N LEU A 19 0.97 1.22 5.54
CA LEU A 19 2.01 2.21 5.29
C LEU A 19 2.00 2.64 3.81
N GLU A 20 1.97 1.72 2.86
CA GLU A 20 1.93 2.10 1.44
C GLU A 20 0.67 2.90 1.08
N ASN A 21 -0.49 2.53 1.63
CA ASN A 21 -1.71 3.32 1.46
C ASN A 21 -1.56 4.75 2.01
N LEU A 22 -0.86 4.91 3.14
CA LEU A 22 -0.52 6.22 3.69
C LEU A 22 0.40 7.00 2.74
N LEU A 23 1.44 6.37 2.19
CA LEU A 23 2.39 7.03 1.27
C LEU A 23 1.74 7.40 -0.09
N LEU A 24 0.74 6.65 -0.56
CA LEU A 24 -0.07 7.06 -1.71
C LEU A 24 -0.93 8.27 -1.37
N ALA A 25 -1.52 8.31 -0.16
CA ALA A 25 -2.29 9.44 0.31
C ALA A 25 -1.44 10.70 0.43
N THR A 26 -0.22 10.62 0.99
CA THR A 26 0.67 11.79 1.12
C THR A 26 0.91 12.44 -0.23
N ARG A 27 1.19 11.64 -1.27
CA ARG A 27 1.38 12.13 -2.63
C ARG A 27 0.11 12.78 -3.21
N ALA A 28 -1.04 12.14 -3.04
CA ALA A 28 -2.33 12.69 -3.45
C ALA A 28 -2.65 14.05 -2.79
N PHE A 29 -2.26 14.22 -1.53
CA PHE A 29 -2.48 15.44 -0.74
C PHE A 29 -1.30 16.41 -0.74
N ARG A 30 -0.31 16.23 -1.63
CA ARG A 30 0.84 17.13 -1.81
C ARG A 30 1.73 17.25 -0.56
N PHE A 31 1.94 16.13 0.10
CA PHE A 31 2.96 15.97 1.14
C PHE A 31 4.13 15.17 0.59
N ASP A 32 5.34 15.67 0.82
CA ASP A 32 6.54 14.85 0.77
C ASP A 32 6.62 14.00 2.05
N CYS A 33 7.21 12.82 1.94
CA CYS A 33 7.29 11.87 3.05
C CYS A 33 8.66 11.19 3.10
N GLN A 34 9.25 11.14 4.30
CA GLN A 34 10.43 10.35 4.60
C GLN A 34 10.05 9.25 5.59
N VAL A 35 10.40 8.01 5.26
CA VAL A 35 10.11 6.85 6.13
C VAL A 35 11.40 6.35 6.75
N THR A 36 11.39 6.19 8.07
CA THR A 36 12.45 5.49 8.81
C THR A 36 11.87 4.20 9.36
N TYR A 37 12.39 3.06 8.92
CA TYR A 37 11.97 1.75 9.40
C TYR A 37 12.71 1.35 10.66
N PHE A 38 11.99 0.76 11.63
CA PHE A 38 12.53 0.32 12.91
C PHE A 38 13.47 1.36 13.55
N PRO A 39 12.99 2.60 13.79
CA PRO A 39 13.83 3.72 14.20
C PRO A 39 14.45 3.54 15.60
N ASP A 40 13.85 2.68 16.43
CA ASP A 40 14.31 2.41 17.79
C ASP A 40 14.52 0.91 18.02
N PRO A 41 15.77 0.44 18.17
CA PRO A 41 16.09 -0.96 18.44
C PRO A 41 15.52 -1.48 19.77
N ASP A 42 15.29 -0.62 20.76
CA ASP A 42 14.74 -1.00 22.06
C ASP A 42 13.20 -1.15 22.01
N HIS A 43 12.58 -0.67 20.94
CA HIS A 43 11.14 -0.75 20.70
C HIS A 43 10.84 -1.45 19.35
N PRO A 44 11.03 -2.78 19.24
CA PRO A 44 10.91 -3.51 17.97
C PRO A 44 9.50 -3.48 17.35
N ASN A 45 8.46 -3.18 18.15
CA ASN A 45 7.09 -3.00 17.65
C ASN A 45 6.86 -1.62 17.03
N TRP A 46 7.80 -0.68 17.16
CA TRP A 46 7.80 0.59 16.44
C TRP A 46 8.39 0.37 15.04
N VAL A 47 7.51 0.00 14.12
CA VAL A 47 7.87 -0.50 12.78
C VAL A 47 8.30 0.59 11.80
N ALA A 48 7.73 1.79 11.89
CA ALA A 48 8.04 2.91 11.01
C ALA A 48 7.75 4.26 11.68
N ASN A 49 8.57 5.25 11.39
CA ASN A 49 8.29 6.67 11.57
C ASN A 49 8.11 7.32 10.19
N VAL A 50 7.07 8.14 10.02
CA VAL A 50 6.79 8.84 8.76
C VAL A 50 6.79 10.33 9.01
N ASP A 51 7.81 11.01 8.50
CA ASP A 51 7.95 12.46 8.56
C ASP A 51 7.27 13.09 7.34
N LEU A 52 6.30 13.96 7.57
CA LEU A 52 5.51 14.61 6.52
C LEU A 52 5.88 16.09 6.38
N ARG A 53 6.02 16.54 5.14
CA ARG A 53 6.28 17.95 4.82
C ARG A 53 5.37 18.40 3.69
N VAL A 54 4.71 19.54 3.86
CA VAL A 54 3.88 20.12 2.79
C VAL A 54 4.77 20.47 1.61
N ASN A 55 4.42 19.96 0.43
CA ASN A 55 5.10 20.24 -0.83
C ASN A 55 4.06 20.57 -1.91
N PRO A 56 3.65 21.85 -2.05
CA PRO A 56 2.60 22.24 -2.98
C PRO A 56 2.92 21.99 -4.46
N SER A 57 4.21 21.87 -4.79
CA SER A 57 4.73 21.58 -6.12
C SER A 57 4.72 20.09 -6.46
N LEU A 58 4.46 19.22 -5.48
CA LEU A 58 4.31 17.80 -5.71
C LEU A 58 3.00 17.57 -6.51
N HIS A 59 3.16 17.10 -7.74
CA HIS A 59 2.04 16.71 -8.59
C HIS A 59 2.37 15.36 -9.23
N ASP A 60 1.59 14.35 -8.85
CA ASP A 60 1.76 12.97 -9.32
C ASP A 60 0.39 12.40 -9.66
N GLU A 61 0.03 12.48 -10.94
CA GLU A 61 -1.24 11.98 -11.47
C GLU A 61 -1.38 10.46 -11.28
N GLN A 62 -0.29 9.71 -11.39
CA GLN A 62 -0.31 8.25 -11.20
C GLN A 62 -0.64 7.90 -9.74
N SER A 63 -0.07 8.64 -8.78
CA SER A 63 -0.41 8.46 -7.36
C SER A 63 -1.86 8.83 -7.04
N LEU A 64 -2.45 9.81 -7.73
CA LEU A 64 -3.88 10.14 -7.57
C LEU A 64 -4.80 9.01 -8.04
N ASP A 65 -4.49 8.40 -9.19
CA ASP A 65 -5.22 7.24 -9.71
C ASP A 65 -5.09 6.03 -8.76
N LEU A 66 -3.88 5.75 -8.30
CA LEU A 66 -3.61 4.67 -7.34
C LEU A 66 -4.30 4.90 -5.99
N PHE A 67 -4.25 6.12 -5.46
CA PHE A 67 -4.96 6.46 -4.23
C PHE A 67 -6.48 6.28 -4.37
N SER A 68 -7.04 6.67 -5.52
CA SER A 68 -8.46 6.44 -5.81
C SER A 68 -8.81 4.94 -5.85
N ALA A 69 -7.89 4.09 -6.31
CA ALA A 69 -8.05 2.65 -6.27
C ALA A 69 -8.05 2.09 -4.83
N VAL A 70 -7.25 2.65 -3.91
CA VAL A 70 -7.26 2.26 -2.48
C VAL A 70 -8.66 2.43 -1.87
N LEU A 71 -9.35 3.53 -2.20
CA LEU A 71 -10.69 3.83 -1.67
C LEU A 71 -11.80 2.94 -2.25
N SER A 72 -11.62 2.45 -3.48
CA SER A 72 -12.61 1.62 -4.16
C SER A 72 -12.36 0.11 -4.01
N ARG A 73 -11.14 -0.29 -3.59
CA ARG A 73 -10.74 -1.69 -3.41
C ARG A 73 -11.67 -2.42 -2.44
N ARG A 74 -12.05 -3.63 -2.81
CA ARG A 74 -12.82 -4.54 -1.97
C ARG A 74 -12.17 -5.92 -1.97
N THR A 75 -12.24 -6.61 -0.84
CA THR A 75 -11.99 -8.04 -0.80
C THR A 75 -13.27 -8.75 -1.21
N TYR A 76 -13.22 -9.47 -2.34
CA TYR A 76 -14.36 -10.21 -2.87
C TYR A 76 -14.15 -11.71 -2.63
N HIS A 77 -15.08 -12.35 -1.94
CA HIS A 77 -14.97 -13.77 -1.54
C HIS A 77 -15.85 -14.71 -2.35
N TYR A 78 -16.56 -14.21 -3.38
CA TYR A 78 -17.41 -15.01 -4.24
C TYR A 78 -16.70 -15.32 -5.57
N GLY A 79 -17.27 -16.25 -6.34
CA GLY A 79 -16.75 -16.60 -7.65
C GLY A 79 -16.77 -15.41 -8.61
N TYR A 80 -15.69 -15.25 -9.37
CA TYR A 80 -15.64 -14.34 -10.51
C TYR A 80 -16.38 -14.94 -11.70
N ARG A 81 -16.84 -14.08 -12.62
CA ARG A 81 -17.43 -14.54 -13.88
C ARG A 81 -16.35 -15.27 -14.70
N PRO A 82 -16.69 -16.38 -15.39
CA PRO A 82 -15.77 -17.08 -16.29
C PRO A 82 -15.65 -16.30 -17.61
N GLN A 83 -15.23 -15.05 -17.52
CA GLN A 83 -15.01 -14.17 -18.67
C GLN A 83 -13.50 -14.04 -18.87
N ALA A 84 -13.04 -14.22 -20.10
CA ALA A 84 -11.64 -13.98 -20.45
C ALA A 84 -11.30 -12.51 -20.19
N ILE A 85 -10.12 -12.28 -19.63
CA ILE A 85 -9.55 -10.94 -19.52
C ILE A 85 -8.99 -10.57 -20.90
N ASP A 86 -9.19 -9.32 -21.29
CA ASP A 86 -8.61 -8.78 -22.52
C ASP A 86 -7.07 -8.92 -22.51
N GLU A 87 -6.46 -9.25 -23.66
CA GLU A 87 -5.03 -9.55 -23.76
C GLU A 87 -4.15 -8.37 -23.32
N ASP A 88 -4.55 -7.14 -23.65
CA ASP A 88 -3.81 -5.94 -23.24
C ASP A 88 -3.89 -5.75 -21.72
N MET A 89 -5.07 -6.00 -21.14
CA MET A 89 -5.24 -5.96 -19.69
C MET A 89 -4.43 -7.05 -18.98
N GLN A 90 -4.39 -8.26 -19.54
CA GLN A 90 -3.61 -9.37 -19.00
C GLN A 90 -2.10 -9.06 -19.04
N ALA A 91 -1.59 -8.55 -20.16
CA ALA A 91 -0.19 -8.15 -20.31
C ALA A 91 0.18 -7.03 -19.33
N ARG A 92 -0.71 -6.05 -19.14
CA ARG A 92 -0.53 -4.98 -18.15
C ARG A 92 -0.40 -5.51 -16.73
N ILE A 93 -1.27 -6.44 -16.30
CA ILE A 93 -1.22 -7.02 -14.95
C ILE A 93 0.07 -7.82 -14.75
N GLN A 94 0.47 -8.63 -15.73
CA GLN A 94 1.70 -9.44 -15.64
C GLN A 94 2.96 -8.59 -15.46
N LYS A 95 2.99 -7.39 -16.05
CA LYS A 95 4.10 -6.45 -15.88
C LYS A 95 4.30 -5.99 -14.42
N TRP A 96 3.25 -5.99 -13.61
CA TRP A 96 3.30 -5.60 -12.20
C TRP A 96 3.37 -6.81 -11.23
N ALA A 97 3.37 -8.04 -11.76
CA ALA A 97 3.39 -9.27 -10.97
C ALA A 97 4.80 -9.83 -10.70
N LEU A 98 5.85 -9.09 -11.08
CA LEU A 98 7.27 -9.40 -10.89
C LEU A 98 7.97 -8.28 -10.12
#